data_AF-A0A157ZS77-F1
#
_entry.id   AF-A0A157ZS77-F1
#
_cell.length_a   1.000
_cell.length_b   1.000
_cell.length_c   1.000
_cell.angle_alpha   90.00
_cell.angle_beta   90.00
_cell.angle_gamma   90.00
#
_symmetry.space_group_name_H-M   'P 1'
#
loop_
_entity.id
_entity.type
_entity.pdbx_description
1 polymer ?
#
loop_
_entity_poly.entity_id
_entity_poly.type
_entity_poly.pdbx_seq_one_letter_code
_entity_poly.pdbx_strand_id
1 'polypeptide(L)'
;MAFYDGPGYAPAHSDNSNFVKDATLHAGYSATAKTAIYSLLVFTYYSQGGFRAYDQAADDAGNSFPAVMMDHDVQCYSFCARYETTQIRLSREYLESHAQSGISLSMTGQLGGIVSFTVPAYYVQGFLSATRATN
;
A
#
# COMPACT_ATOMS: atom_id res chain seq x y z
N MET A 1 16.71 -5.82 0.99
CA MET A 1 17.20 -4.44 1.22
C MET A 1 16.49 -3.55 0.21
N ALA A 2 15.75 -2.54 0.68
CA ALA A 2 15.20 -1.51 -0.20
C ALA A 2 16.37 -0.65 -0.71
N PHE A 3 16.37 -0.32 -1.98
CA PHE A 3 17.34 0.64 -2.54
C PHE A 3 16.66 1.97 -2.88
N TYR A 4 15.33 2.03 -2.87
CA TYR A 4 14.58 3.27 -2.97
C TYR A 4 13.23 3.18 -2.29
N ASP A 5 12.94 4.16 -1.44
CA ASP A 5 11.63 4.38 -0.84
C ASP A 5 11.08 5.69 -1.41
N GLY A 6 9.87 5.65 -1.97
CA GLY A 6 9.17 6.85 -2.39
C GLY A 6 8.82 7.74 -1.19
N PRO A 7 8.49 9.02 -1.41
CA PRO A 7 7.90 9.82 -0.34
C PRO A 7 6.54 9.25 0.06
N GLY A 8 6.16 9.33 1.33
CA GLY A 8 4.79 9.02 1.74
C GLY A 8 3.79 9.98 1.10
N TYR A 9 2.61 9.48 0.73
CA TYR A 9 1.47 10.32 0.34
C TYR A 9 0.22 9.86 1.08
N ALA A 10 -0.64 10.81 1.42
CA ALA A 10 -1.93 10.55 2.06
C ALA A 10 -3.03 10.45 1.00
N PRO A 11 -3.68 9.29 0.82
CA PRO A 11 -4.82 9.17 -0.07
C PRO A 11 -6.02 10.00 0.43
N ALA A 12 -6.80 10.52 -0.52
CA ALA A 12 -8.07 11.15 -0.20
C ALA A 12 -9.03 10.13 0.42
N HIS A 13 -9.74 10.55 1.47
CA HIS A 13 -10.72 9.73 2.17
C HIS A 13 -11.86 10.62 2.68
N SER A 14 -13.06 10.04 2.78
CA SER A 14 -14.24 10.69 3.36
C SER A 14 -14.69 10.05 4.68
N ASP A 15 -14.17 8.86 4.98
CA ASP A 15 -14.43 8.13 6.22
C ASP A 15 -13.33 8.44 7.23
N ASN A 16 -13.70 9.00 8.38
CA ASN A 16 -12.78 9.31 9.47
C ASN A 16 -12.59 8.15 10.45
N SER A 17 -13.24 7.01 10.21
CA SER A 17 -13.28 5.84 11.10
C SER A 17 -12.56 4.62 10.54
N ASN A 18 -12.33 4.56 9.22
CA ASN A 18 -11.58 3.52 8.54
C ASN A 18 -11.02 4.04 7.21
N PHE A 19 -9.72 4.35 7.15
CA PHE A 19 -9.10 4.92 5.94
C PHE A 19 -7.61 4.63 5.84
N VAL A 20 -7.06 4.82 4.64
CA VAL A 20 -5.61 4.82 4.43
C VAL A 20 -5.06 6.19 4.81
N LYS A 21 -4.22 6.22 5.85
CA LYS A 21 -3.59 7.43 6.37
C LYS A 21 -2.35 7.83 5.55
N ASP A 22 -1.56 6.86 5.14
CA ASP A 22 -0.39 7.06 4.28
C ASP A 22 -0.16 5.83 3.40
N ALA A 23 0.43 6.03 2.23
CA ALA A 23 0.92 4.96 1.39
C ALA A 23 2.26 5.34 0.76
N THR A 24 3.16 4.36 0.66
CA THR A 24 4.52 4.55 0.14
C THR A 24 4.88 3.43 -0.82
N LEU A 25 5.38 3.77 -2.02
CA LEU A 25 5.97 2.80 -2.95
C LEU A 25 7.42 2.50 -2.57
N HIS A 26 7.81 1.24 -2.64
CA HIS A 26 9.13 0.73 -2.30
C HIS A 26 9.69 -0.07 -3.47
N ALA A 27 10.98 0.15 -3.77
CA ALA A 27 11.78 -0.69 -4.63
C ALA A 27 12.93 -1.30 -3.82
N GLY A 28 13.04 -2.62 -3.87
CA GLY A 28 14.12 -3.35 -3.24
C GLY A 28 14.69 -4.41 -4.13
N TYR A 29 15.73 -5.08 -3.65
CA TYR A 29 16.32 -6.23 -4.32
C TYR A 29 16.09 -7.50 -3.52
N SER A 30 15.57 -8.53 -4.19
CA SER A 30 15.50 -9.89 -3.65
C SER A 30 16.75 -10.65 -4.03
N ALA A 31 17.62 -10.93 -3.06
CA ALA A 31 18.83 -11.72 -3.29
C ALA A 31 18.50 -13.16 -3.72
N THR A 32 17.42 -13.73 -3.20
CA THR A 32 16.95 -15.08 -3.53
C THR A 32 16.47 -15.16 -4.98
N ALA A 33 15.65 -14.21 -5.42
CA ALA A 33 15.11 -14.19 -6.78
C ALA A 33 16.03 -13.48 -7.79
N LYS A 34 17.13 -12.87 -7.31
CA LYS A 34 18.07 -12.05 -8.07
C LYS A 34 17.39 -10.99 -8.96
N THR A 35 16.35 -10.36 -8.43
CA THR A 35 15.54 -9.39 -9.17
C THR A 35 15.03 -8.27 -8.27
N ALA A 36 14.68 -7.14 -8.90
CA ALA A 36 14.01 -6.05 -8.24
C ALA A 36 12.61 -6.48 -7.77
N ILE A 37 12.24 -6.07 -6.56
CA ILE A 37 10.92 -6.26 -5.97
C ILE A 37 10.28 -4.90 -5.78
N TYR A 38 8.99 -4.80 -6.09
CA TYR A 38 8.22 -3.59 -5.92
C TYR A 38 7.07 -3.87 -4.96
N SER A 39 6.84 -2.95 -4.04
CA SER A 39 5.73 -3.07 -3.11
C SER A 39 5.17 -1.71 -2.74
N LEU A 40 3.92 -1.73 -2.30
CA LEU A 40 3.25 -0.60 -1.72
C LEU A 40 3.06 -0.89 -0.23
N LEU A 41 3.64 -0.07 0.64
CA LEU A 41 3.28 -0.07 2.05
C LEU A 41 2.08 0.85 2.24
N VAL A 42 1.05 0.35 2.90
CA VAL A 42 -0.21 1.04 3.14
C VAL A 42 -0.42 1.11 4.63
N PHE A 43 -0.42 2.33 5.17
CA PHE A 43 -0.67 2.61 6.57
C PHE A 43 -2.14 2.97 6.77
N THR A 44 -2.88 2.09 7.42
CA THR A 44 -4.31 2.26 7.66
C THR A 44 -4.59 2.73 9.08
N TYR A 45 -5.71 3.43 9.25
CA TYR A 45 -6.25 3.84 10.53
C TYR A 45 -7.68 3.34 10.65
N TYR A 46 -8.05 2.87 11.84
CA TYR A 46 -9.46 2.72 12.20
C TYR A 46 -9.73 2.87 13.70
N SER A 47 -10.91 3.40 14.04
CA SER A 47 -11.29 3.73 15.42
C SER A 47 -12.22 2.70 16.07
N GLN A 48 -12.78 1.77 15.28
CA GLN A 48 -13.72 0.76 15.76
C GLN A 48 -13.38 -0.65 15.27
N GLY A 49 -13.76 -1.66 16.08
CA GLY A 49 -13.52 -3.07 15.79
C GLY A 49 -12.14 -3.57 16.26
N GLY A 50 -11.81 -4.80 15.85
CA GLY A 50 -10.47 -5.38 16.04
C GLY A 50 -9.55 -5.10 14.86
N PHE A 51 -8.37 -5.71 14.86
CA PHE A 51 -7.49 -5.72 13.69
C PHE A 51 -8.23 -6.28 12.47
N ARG A 52 -8.04 -5.64 11.32
CA ARG A 52 -8.58 -6.06 10.03
C ARG A 52 -7.73 -7.18 9.44
N ALA A 53 -6.42 -7.12 9.69
CA ALA A 53 -5.44 -8.06 9.18
C ALA A 53 -5.57 -8.20 7.65
N TYR A 54 -5.42 -7.07 6.96
CA TYR A 54 -5.46 -7.02 5.50
C TYR A 54 -4.43 -7.99 4.89
N ASP A 55 -4.92 -8.97 4.13
CA ASP A 55 -4.13 -10.04 3.54
C ASP A 55 -4.40 -10.22 2.03
N GLN A 56 -5.36 -9.48 1.49
CA GLN A 56 -5.66 -9.43 0.07
C GLN A 56 -5.78 -8.00 -0.40
N ALA A 57 -5.29 -7.74 -1.61
CA ALA A 57 -5.55 -6.51 -2.35
C ALA A 57 -6.03 -6.84 -3.76
N ALA A 58 -6.90 -6.01 -4.31
CA ALA A 58 -7.35 -6.13 -5.70
C ALA A 58 -7.51 -4.74 -6.33
N ASP A 59 -7.29 -4.65 -7.63
CA ASP A 59 -7.61 -3.45 -8.41
C ASP A 59 -9.08 -3.47 -8.89
N ASP A 60 -9.48 -2.40 -9.60
CA ASP A 60 -10.81 -2.25 -10.18
C ASP A 60 -11.06 -3.17 -11.38
N ALA A 61 -10.01 -3.71 -12.00
CA ALA A 61 -10.08 -4.74 -13.03
C ALA A 61 -10.21 -6.17 -12.44
N GLY A 62 -10.12 -6.32 -11.12
CA GLY A 62 -10.20 -7.60 -10.42
C GLY A 62 -8.88 -8.39 -10.39
N ASN A 63 -7.75 -7.78 -10.74
CA ASN A 63 -6.44 -8.39 -10.54
C ASN A 63 -6.13 -8.43 -9.06
N SER A 64 -5.77 -9.60 -8.55
CA SER A 64 -5.43 -9.80 -7.13
C SER A 64 -3.92 -9.70 -6.90
N PHE A 65 -3.56 -9.02 -5.83
CA PHE A 65 -2.19 -8.84 -5.36
C PHE A 65 -2.00 -9.48 -3.99
N PRO A 66 -0.90 -10.22 -3.77
CA PRO A 66 -0.54 -10.69 -2.44
C PRO A 66 -0.33 -9.49 -1.51
N ALA A 67 -1.05 -9.48 -0.38
CA ALA A 67 -0.87 -8.50 0.68
C ALA A 67 -0.50 -9.22 1.98
N VAL A 68 0.32 -8.57 2.80
CA VAL A 68 0.73 -9.10 4.10
C VAL A 68 0.71 -7.96 5.11
N MET A 69 -0.01 -8.12 6.21
CA MET A 69 0.11 -7.24 7.37
C MET A 69 1.51 -7.41 7.98
N MET A 70 2.28 -6.35 7.97
CA MET A 70 3.67 -6.32 8.43
C MET A 70 3.77 -5.93 9.90
N ASP A 71 2.93 -4.99 10.32
CA ASP A 71 2.98 -4.39 11.65
C ASP A 71 1.59 -3.89 12.05
N HIS A 72 1.36 -3.80 13.35
CA HIS A 72 0.13 -3.29 13.92
C HIS A 72 0.36 -2.60 15.26
N ASP A 73 -0.37 -1.53 15.51
CA ASP A 73 -0.26 -0.74 16.75
C ASP A 73 -1.65 -0.33 17.27
N VAL A 74 -1.76 -0.17 18.59
CA VAL A 74 -2.95 0.36 19.27
C VAL A 74 -2.56 1.54 20.13
N GLN A 75 -3.14 2.69 19.83
CA GLN A 75 -2.92 3.92 20.58
C GLN A 75 -4.20 4.32 21.30
N CYS A 76 -4.20 4.20 22.63
CA CYS A 76 -5.33 4.54 23.47
C CYS A 76 -5.06 5.83 24.26
N TYR A 77 -5.84 6.87 23.98
CA TYR A 77 -5.95 8.06 24.84
C TYR A 77 -7.38 8.14 25.41
N SER A 78 -8.28 8.94 24.82
CA SER A 78 -9.71 8.96 25.17
C SER A 78 -10.54 7.94 24.37
N PHE A 79 -9.98 7.48 23.25
CA PHE A 79 -10.47 6.38 22.42
C PHE A 79 -9.24 5.59 21.94
N CYS A 80 -9.44 4.32 21.57
CA CYS A 80 -8.37 3.48 21.02
C CYS A 80 -8.38 3.54 19.50
N ALA A 81 -7.38 4.20 18.94
CA ALA A 81 -7.05 4.14 17.54
C ALA A 81 -6.22 2.88 17.26
N ARG A 82 -6.44 2.26 16.10
CA ARG A 82 -5.65 1.14 15.62
C ARG A 82 -5.02 1.50 14.29
N TYR A 83 -3.81 1.00 14.10
CA TYR A 83 -3.04 1.20 12.91
C TYR A 83 -2.52 -0.13 12.39
N GLU A 84 -2.55 -0.31 11.08
CA GLU A 84 -1.91 -1.46 10.42
C GLU A 84 -1.05 -0.98 9.27
N THR A 85 0.13 -1.57 9.15
CA THR A 85 0.97 -1.43 7.96
C THR A 85 0.84 -2.70 7.12
N THR A 86 0.31 -2.57 5.92
CA THR A 86 0.14 -3.68 4.98
C THR A 86 1.07 -3.51 3.79
N GLN A 87 1.84 -4.54 3.47
CA GLN A 87 2.66 -4.59 2.27
C GLN A 87 1.90 -5.29 1.15
N ILE A 88 1.68 -4.60 0.04
CA ILE A 88 1.12 -5.16 -1.20
C ILE A 88 2.27 -5.36 -2.18
N ARG A 89 2.43 -6.57 -2.71
CA ARG A 89 3.45 -6.84 -3.75
C ARG A 89 2.91 -6.48 -5.12
N LEU A 90 3.68 -5.67 -5.85
CA LEU A 90 3.36 -5.22 -7.20
C LEU A 90 4.48 -5.64 -8.16
N SER A 91 4.17 -5.76 -9.45
CA SER A 91 5.18 -5.93 -10.48
C SER A 91 5.60 -4.59 -11.07
N ARG A 92 6.78 -4.54 -11.70
CA ARG A 92 7.23 -3.35 -12.42
C ARG A 92 6.31 -3.05 -13.59
N GLU A 93 5.91 -4.09 -14.31
CA GLU A 93 5.05 -4.00 -15.49
C GLU A 93 3.68 -3.43 -15.11
N TYR A 94 3.16 -3.79 -13.93
CA TYR A 94 1.91 -3.24 -13.41
C TYR A 94 2.03 -1.75 -13.09
N LEU A 95 3.14 -1.33 -12.47
CA LEU A 95 3.39 0.09 -12.23
C LEU A 95 3.53 0.86 -13.54
N GLU A 96 4.22 0.31 -14.53
CA GLU A 96 4.42 0.94 -15.83
C GLU A 96 3.11 1.05 -16.64
N SER A 97 2.25 0.03 -16.62
CA SER A 97 0.95 0.08 -17.30
C SER A 97 0.00 1.09 -16.68
N HIS A 98 0.14 1.38 -15.39
CA HIS A 98 -0.68 2.34 -14.65
C HIS A 98 -0.02 3.70 -14.45
N ALA A 99 1.13 3.95 -15.08
CA ALA A 99 1.86 5.21 -14.94
C ALA A 99 1.01 6.42 -15.37
N GLN A 100 0.09 6.27 -16.33
CA GLN A 100 -0.75 7.38 -16.81
C GLN A 100 -2.11 7.48 -16.09
N SER A 101 -2.66 6.37 -15.60
CA SER A 101 -3.97 6.31 -14.97
C SER A 101 -3.94 6.43 -13.44
N GLY A 102 -2.79 6.10 -12.82
CA GLY A 102 -2.75 5.78 -11.40
C GLY A 102 -3.33 4.39 -11.13
N ILE A 103 -3.41 4.04 -9.86
CA ILE A 103 -3.77 2.69 -9.40
C ILE A 103 -4.90 2.82 -8.39
N SER A 104 -6.05 2.21 -8.65
CA SER A 104 -7.12 2.07 -7.67
C SER A 104 -7.02 0.69 -7.02
N LEU A 105 -6.97 0.65 -5.69
CA LEU A 105 -6.85 -0.60 -4.94
C LEU A 105 -7.92 -0.68 -3.86
N SER A 106 -8.37 -1.89 -3.61
CA SER A 106 -9.16 -2.26 -2.44
C SER A 106 -8.42 -3.34 -1.67
N MET A 107 -8.25 -3.17 -0.36
CA MET A 107 -7.74 -4.19 0.54
C MET A 107 -8.88 -4.83 1.32
N THR A 108 -8.82 -6.15 1.46
CA THR A 108 -9.74 -6.95 2.27
C THR A 108 -8.96 -7.67 3.35
N GLY A 109 -9.48 -7.67 4.57
CA GLY A 109 -8.88 -8.37 5.70
C GLY A 109 -9.64 -9.63 6.10
N GLN A 110 -8.91 -10.62 6.63
CA GLN A 110 -9.48 -11.91 7.06
C GLN A 110 -10.54 -11.76 8.15
N LEU A 111 -10.42 -10.72 8.99
CA LEU A 111 -11.32 -10.43 10.09
C LEU A 111 -12.44 -9.45 9.68
N GLY A 112 -12.62 -9.27 8.37
CA GLY A 112 -13.56 -8.34 7.77
C GLY A 112 -13.00 -6.91 7.69
N GLY A 113 -13.67 -6.09 6.90
CA GLY A 113 -13.24 -4.72 6.59
C GLY A 113 -12.65 -4.63 5.20
N ILE A 114 -13.15 -3.65 4.45
CA ILE A 114 -12.66 -3.28 3.13
C ILE A 114 -12.23 -1.83 3.22
N VAL A 115 -11.06 -1.51 2.66
CA VAL A 115 -10.63 -0.13 2.49
C VAL A 115 -10.17 0.06 1.05
N SER A 116 -10.69 1.09 0.39
CA SER A 116 -10.36 1.43 -0.99
C SER A 116 -9.63 2.76 -1.03
N PHE A 117 -8.65 2.88 -1.92
CA PHE A 117 -7.85 4.08 -2.07
C PHE A 117 -7.21 4.11 -3.47
N THR A 118 -6.68 5.28 -3.85
CA THR A 118 -6.04 5.47 -5.15
C THR A 118 -4.62 5.98 -4.97
N VAL A 119 -3.68 5.35 -5.67
CA VAL A 119 -2.33 5.84 -5.92
C VAL A 119 -2.35 6.75 -7.14
N PRO A 120 -2.08 8.06 -7.00
CA PRO A 120 -2.16 8.98 -8.13
C PRO A 120 -1.14 8.68 -9.22
N ALA A 121 -1.49 8.93 -10.49
CA ALA A 121 -0.62 8.72 -11.64
C ALA A 121 0.75 9.42 -11.49
N TYR A 122 0.75 10.68 -11.07
CA TYR A 122 1.99 11.46 -10.87
C TYR A 122 2.93 10.81 -9.85
N TYR A 123 2.38 10.14 -8.84
CA TYR A 123 3.16 9.48 -7.80
C TYR A 123 3.85 8.24 -8.35
N VAL A 124 3.12 7.43 -9.13
CA VAL A 124 3.67 6.27 -9.84
C VAL A 124 4.77 6.69 -10.82
N GLN A 125 4.55 7.76 -11.59
CA GLN A 125 5.55 8.29 -12.53
C GLN A 125 6.82 8.75 -11.84
N GLY A 126 6.69 9.52 -10.74
CA GLY A 126 7.83 10.00 -9.97
C GLY A 126 8.65 8.84 -9.40
N PHE A 127 7.98 7.85 -8.83
CA PHE A 127 8.62 6.64 -8.31
C PHE A 127 9.36 5.83 -9.41
N LEU A 128 8.72 5.59 -10.55
CA LEU A 128 9.35 4.88 -11.68
C LEU A 128 10.55 5.65 -12.25
N SER A 129 10.49 6.98 -12.26
CA SER A 129 11.61 7.81 -12.73
C SER A 129 12.81 7.71 -11.80
N ALA A 130 12.59 7.76 -10.47
CA ALA A 130 13.66 7.67 -9.48
C ALA A 130 14.33 6.28 -9.43
N THR A 131 13.56 5.22 -9.63
CA THR A 131 14.04 3.82 -9.60
C THR A 131 14.74 3.39 -10.90
N ARG A 132 14.55 4.12 -12.01
CA ARG A 132 15.30 3.92 -13.25
C ARG A 132 16.71 4.52 -13.18
N ALA A 133 16.91 5.58 -12.41
CA ALA A 133 18.21 6.24 -12.27
C ALA A 133 19.22 5.47 -11.39
N THR A 134 18.78 4.39 -10.75
CA THR A 134 19.58 3.59 -9.80
C THR A 134 19.98 2.21 -10.35
N ASN A 135 19.66 1.90 -11.61
CA ASN A 135 20.21 0.75 -12.36
C ASN A 135 21.30 1.22 -13.33
#